data_AF-A0A948EYM3-F1
#
_entry.id   AF-A0A948EYM3-F1
#
_cell.length_a   1.000
_cell.length_b   1.000
_cell.length_c   1.000
_cell.angle_alpha   90.00
_cell.angle_beta   90.00
_cell.angle_gamma   90.00
#
_symmetry.space_group_name_H-M   'P 1'
#
loop_
_entity.id
_entity.type
_entity.pdbx_description
1 polymer ?
#
loop_
_entity_poly.entity_id
_entity_poly.type
_entity_poly.pdbx_seq_one_letter_code
_entity_poly.pdbx_strand_id
1 'polypeptide(L)'
;MRVLAGDIGGTHTRLALTQVDGAAVHVEKVERVLNAGRAGVDKLLADFLALSGASGASVDACCLAVAGPTDGHSAQFTNLPWCIDASVLSERFGLPFRLVNDFAAVGWGLNALQDADVAPLQSGIPLASAPRLALGAGTGLGVSLCVAREGLHQPLDSEGGHIGFAPTDAEQDRLLAFLREEHGRVSVERLLSGPGVVSLYRFRLRESGRREADNELLADPQAASAISRAGLAESDREAAQALRLFARIYGQVAGDLALLARAEAGVYLAGGIAPQLLTLLQGGEFIAGFHAKGRFSDWMERLLVRVILDPDVGLKGAALAASRVVASGYGAKDRA
;
A
#
# COMPACT_ATOMS: atom_id res chain seq x y z
N MET A 1 -14.56 -0.93 21.15
CA MET A 1 -15.11 0.24 20.44
C MET A 1 -15.57 -0.24 19.07
N ARG A 2 -16.78 0.09 18.66
CA ARG A 2 -17.34 -0.36 17.39
C ARG A 2 -17.22 0.75 16.36
N VAL A 3 -16.51 0.50 15.27
CA VAL A 3 -16.18 1.52 14.27
C VAL A 3 -16.57 1.08 12.86
N LEU A 4 -16.80 2.06 12.00
CA LEU A 4 -16.98 1.86 10.57
C LEU A 4 -15.66 2.15 9.85
N ALA A 5 -15.14 1.19 9.12
CA ALA A 5 -13.96 1.34 8.29
C ALA A 5 -14.34 1.27 6.81
N GLY A 6 -13.72 2.11 5.99
CA GLY A 6 -13.86 2.07 4.55
C GLY A 6 -12.52 2.04 3.85
N ASP A 7 -12.44 1.33 2.73
CA ASP A 7 -11.35 1.35 1.77
C ASP A 7 -11.92 1.68 0.39
N ILE A 8 -11.65 2.89 -0.07
CA ILE A 8 -12.25 3.49 -1.25
C ILE A 8 -11.19 3.58 -2.34
N GLY A 9 -11.23 2.63 -3.28
CA GLY A 9 -10.43 2.62 -4.48
C GLY A 9 -11.15 3.27 -5.67
N GLY A 10 -10.53 3.21 -6.86
CA GLY A 10 -11.14 3.72 -8.09
C GLY A 10 -12.33 2.88 -8.57
N THR A 11 -12.23 1.56 -8.49
CA THR A 11 -13.25 0.64 -9.06
C THR A 11 -14.21 0.08 -8.02
N HIS A 12 -13.72 -0.19 -6.81
CA HIS A 12 -14.49 -0.80 -5.74
C HIS A 12 -14.32 -0.02 -4.45
N THR A 13 -15.33 -0.10 -3.60
CA THR A 13 -15.31 0.33 -2.21
C THR A 13 -15.54 -0.90 -1.33
N ARG A 14 -14.77 -1.02 -0.26
CA ARG A 14 -15.02 -1.99 0.81
C ARG A 14 -15.44 -1.24 2.06
N LEU A 15 -16.51 -1.68 2.71
CA LEU A 15 -16.97 -1.13 3.98
C LEU A 15 -17.03 -2.24 5.02
N ALA A 16 -16.59 -1.95 6.24
CA ALA A 16 -16.60 -2.91 7.33
C ALA A 16 -17.06 -2.31 8.64
N LEU A 17 -17.89 -3.07 9.35
CA LEU A 17 -18.25 -2.82 10.73
C LEU A 17 -17.35 -3.68 11.61
N THR A 18 -16.64 -3.03 12.53
CA THR A 18 -15.46 -3.62 13.17
C THR A 18 -15.44 -3.32 14.66
N GLN A 19 -15.07 -4.31 15.48
CA GLN A 19 -14.70 -4.11 16.88
C GLN A 19 -13.20 -3.91 17.01
N VAL A 20 -12.83 -2.86 17.74
CA VAL A 20 -11.45 -2.52 18.06
C VAL A 20 -11.25 -2.54 19.58
N ASP A 21 -10.25 -3.27 20.03
CA ASP A 21 -9.77 -3.32 21.41
C ASP A 21 -8.23 -3.23 21.43
N GLY A 22 -7.71 -2.06 21.79
CA GLY A 22 -6.28 -1.76 21.65
C GLY A 22 -5.81 -1.89 20.20
N ALA A 23 -4.93 -2.87 19.94
CA ALA A 23 -4.45 -3.20 18.60
C ALA A 23 -5.23 -4.36 17.95
N ALA A 24 -6.10 -5.05 18.71
CA ALA A 24 -6.89 -6.15 18.18
C ALA A 24 -8.06 -5.62 17.37
N VAL A 25 -8.24 -6.18 16.17
CA VAL A 25 -9.26 -5.77 15.21
C VAL A 25 -10.08 -6.98 14.79
N HIS A 26 -11.38 -6.96 15.06
CA HIS A 26 -12.32 -8.00 14.69
C HIS A 26 -13.39 -7.45 13.74
N VAL A 27 -13.35 -7.88 12.48
CA VAL A 27 -14.32 -7.47 11.46
C VAL A 27 -15.60 -8.29 11.63
N GLU A 28 -16.69 -7.62 12.03
CA GLU A 28 -18.01 -8.26 12.22
C GLU A 28 -18.72 -8.49 10.89
N LYS A 29 -18.63 -7.50 10.01
CA LYS A 29 -19.26 -7.52 8.69
C LYS A 29 -18.42 -6.72 7.71
N VAL A 30 -18.27 -7.25 6.49
CA VAL A 30 -17.58 -6.58 5.39
C VAL A 30 -18.41 -6.74 4.12
N GLU A 31 -18.52 -5.67 3.36
CA GLU A 31 -19.17 -5.67 2.04
C GLU A 31 -18.25 -5.02 1.03
N ARG A 32 -18.22 -5.58 -0.19
CA ARG A 32 -17.49 -5.04 -1.32
C ARG A 32 -18.48 -4.61 -2.39
N VAL A 33 -18.39 -3.35 -2.81
CA VAL A 33 -19.33 -2.73 -3.74
C VAL A 33 -18.57 -2.17 -4.95
N LEU A 34 -19.15 -2.34 -6.13
CA LEU A 34 -18.68 -1.65 -7.35
C LEU A 34 -19.03 -0.15 -7.27
N ASN A 35 -18.06 0.70 -7.58
CA ASN A 35 -18.26 2.15 -7.56
C ASN A 35 -19.04 2.66 -8.77
N ALA A 36 -18.97 1.94 -9.89
CA ALA A 36 -19.68 2.28 -11.12
C ALA A 36 -21.20 2.41 -10.87
N GLY A 37 -21.78 3.53 -11.30
CA GLY A 37 -23.21 3.82 -11.17
C GLY A 37 -23.66 4.24 -9.76
N ARG A 38 -22.74 4.43 -8.80
CA ARG A 38 -23.07 4.90 -7.45
C ARG A 38 -23.00 6.42 -7.37
N ALA A 39 -23.99 7.02 -6.69
CA ALA A 39 -24.13 8.48 -6.57
C ALA A 39 -23.04 9.13 -5.72
N GLY A 40 -22.53 8.42 -4.71
CA GLY A 40 -21.52 8.93 -3.79
C GLY A 40 -21.28 7.98 -2.61
N VAL A 41 -20.24 8.29 -1.84
CA VAL A 41 -19.82 7.52 -0.67
C VAL A 41 -20.85 7.56 0.45
N ASP A 42 -21.51 8.69 0.61
CA ASP A 42 -22.62 8.91 1.54
C ASP A 42 -23.77 7.89 1.32
N LYS A 43 -24.10 7.56 0.08
CA LYS A 43 -25.14 6.57 -0.22
C LYS A 43 -24.66 5.16 0.06
N LEU A 44 -23.40 4.86 -0.25
CA LEU A 44 -22.79 3.56 0.06
C LEU A 44 -22.76 3.29 1.56
N LEU A 45 -22.39 4.28 2.37
CA LEU A 45 -22.38 4.19 3.83
C LEU A 45 -23.79 3.95 4.39
N ALA A 46 -24.78 4.70 3.90
CA ALA A 46 -26.17 4.54 4.34
C ALA A 46 -26.72 3.15 3.99
N ASP A 47 -26.48 2.67 2.77
CA ASP A 47 -26.91 1.34 2.32
C ASP A 47 -26.23 0.22 3.14
N PHE A 48 -24.93 0.37 3.44
CA PHE A 48 -24.18 -0.59 4.26
C PHE A 48 -24.67 -0.64 5.71
N LEU A 49 -24.92 0.51 6.34
CA LEU A 49 -25.44 0.57 7.72
C LEU A 49 -26.82 -0.09 7.80
N ALA A 50 -27.71 0.21 6.85
CA ALA A 50 -29.03 -0.41 6.76
C ALA A 50 -28.93 -1.94 6.60
N LEU A 51 -28.06 -2.42 5.71
CA LEU A 51 -27.83 -3.85 5.48
C LEU A 51 -27.20 -4.55 6.71
N SER A 52 -26.43 -3.82 7.50
CA SER A 52 -25.76 -4.35 8.71
C SER A 52 -26.70 -4.42 9.91
N GLY A 53 -27.90 -3.85 9.83
CA GLY A 53 -28.80 -3.69 10.97
C GLY A 53 -28.22 -2.77 12.07
N ALA A 54 -27.15 -2.04 11.75
CA ALA A 54 -26.51 -1.11 12.67
C ALA A 54 -27.11 0.28 12.48
N SER A 55 -27.42 0.96 13.59
CA SER A 55 -27.75 2.38 13.55
C SER A 55 -26.50 3.21 13.83
N GLY A 56 -26.48 4.47 13.39
CA GLY A 56 -25.36 5.40 13.67
C GLY A 56 -25.04 5.51 15.17
N ALA A 57 -26.04 5.39 16.05
CA ALA A 57 -25.88 5.40 17.51
C ALA A 57 -25.14 4.17 18.07
N SER A 58 -24.93 3.13 17.26
CA SER A 58 -24.17 1.93 17.63
C SER A 58 -22.73 1.93 17.10
N VAL A 59 -22.32 3.00 16.42
CA VAL A 59 -20.98 3.16 15.82
C VAL A 59 -20.31 4.39 16.41
N ASP A 60 -19.16 4.19 17.03
CA ASP A 60 -18.45 5.21 17.78
C ASP A 60 -17.69 6.20 16.88
N ALA A 61 -17.21 5.74 15.71
CA ALA A 61 -16.48 6.55 14.74
C ALA A 61 -16.41 5.89 13.35
N CYS A 62 -16.07 6.68 12.34
CA CYS A 62 -15.74 6.19 11.01
C CYS A 62 -14.38 6.70 10.52
N CYS A 63 -13.65 5.83 9.83
CA CYS A 63 -12.49 6.23 9.04
C CYS A 63 -12.57 5.64 7.64
N LEU A 64 -12.29 6.48 6.64
CA LEU A 64 -12.25 6.09 5.24
C LEU A 64 -10.82 6.22 4.72
N ALA A 65 -10.23 5.09 4.35
CA ALA A 65 -9.01 5.03 3.57
C ALA A 65 -9.35 5.39 2.11
N VAL A 66 -8.65 6.36 1.53
CA VAL A 66 -8.91 6.88 0.19
C VAL A 66 -7.68 6.75 -0.68
N ALA A 67 -7.86 6.25 -1.91
CA ALA A 67 -6.81 6.14 -2.91
C ALA A 67 -6.47 7.51 -3.52
N GLY A 68 -5.71 8.31 -2.77
CA GLY A 68 -5.26 9.64 -3.16
C GLY A 68 -4.81 10.49 -1.97
N PRO A 69 -4.38 11.73 -2.22
CA PRO A 69 -3.98 12.66 -1.18
C PRO A 69 -5.20 13.12 -0.37
N THR A 70 -5.01 13.31 0.94
CA THR A 70 -6.00 13.87 1.85
C THR A 70 -5.30 14.64 2.97
N ASP A 71 -5.95 15.69 3.48
CA ASP A 71 -5.56 16.42 4.69
C ASP A 71 -6.24 15.87 5.97
N GLY A 72 -6.84 14.69 5.86
CA GLY A 72 -7.61 14.04 6.90
C GLY A 72 -9.09 14.45 6.96
N HIS A 73 -9.49 15.47 6.21
CA HIS A 73 -10.83 16.05 6.22
C HIS A 73 -11.51 15.96 4.86
N SER A 74 -10.75 16.22 3.79
CA SER A 74 -11.25 16.20 2.43
C SER A 74 -10.44 15.28 1.52
N ALA A 75 -11.09 14.69 0.53
CA ALA A 75 -10.44 13.90 -0.51
C ALA A 75 -11.17 14.04 -1.84
N GLN A 76 -10.39 14.19 -2.92
CA GLN A 76 -10.88 14.21 -4.29
C GLN A 76 -10.26 13.04 -5.06
N PHE A 77 -11.11 12.26 -5.72
CA PHE A 77 -10.66 11.11 -6.50
C PHE A 77 -10.35 11.54 -7.93
N THR A 78 -9.26 11.03 -8.49
CA THR A 78 -8.87 11.29 -9.88
C THR A 78 -9.73 10.52 -10.88
N ASN A 79 -10.22 9.34 -10.49
CA ASN A 79 -10.96 8.42 -11.35
C ASN A 79 -12.46 8.31 -11.02
N LEU A 80 -12.95 9.08 -10.04
CA LEU A 80 -14.35 9.13 -9.65
C LEU A 80 -14.76 10.60 -9.46
N PRO A 81 -15.99 11.00 -9.82
CA PRO A 81 -16.47 12.37 -9.60
C PRO A 81 -16.80 12.66 -8.13
N TRP A 82 -16.29 11.86 -7.19
CA TRP A 82 -16.60 11.96 -5.79
C TRP A 82 -15.67 12.96 -5.11
N CYS A 83 -16.27 13.81 -4.28
CA CYS A 83 -15.59 14.64 -3.31
C CYS A 83 -16.12 14.24 -1.93
N ILE A 84 -15.23 13.89 -1.02
CA ILE A 84 -15.59 13.53 0.35
C ILE A 84 -15.20 14.69 1.25
N ASP A 85 -16.12 15.08 2.13
CA ASP A 85 -15.88 15.98 3.24
C ASP A 85 -16.31 15.28 4.54
N ALA A 86 -15.34 15.08 5.44
CA ALA A 86 -15.56 14.39 6.70
C ALA A 86 -16.53 15.14 7.62
N SER A 87 -16.60 16.46 7.57
CA SER A 87 -17.54 17.25 8.37
C SER A 87 -18.99 17.04 7.91
N VAL A 88 -19.21 17.04 6.59
CA VAL A 88 -20.53 16.78 5.98
C VAL A 88 -21.00 15.36 6.29
N LEU A 89 -20.10 14.37 6.21
CA LEU A 89 -20.42 13.00 6.60
C LEU A 89 -20.70 12.90 8.09
N SER A 90 -19.92 13.59 8.94
CA SER A 90 -20.13 13.53 10.39
C SER A 90 -21.48 14.10 10.80
N GLU A 91 -21.87 15.26 10.23
CA GLU A 91 -23.19 15.86 10.48
C GLU A 91 -24.32 14.93 10.02
N ARG A 92 -24.20 14.35 8.82
CA ARG A 92 -25.22 13.47 8.25
C ARG A 92 -25.43 12.18 9.05
N PHE A 93 -24.36 11.57 9.54
CA PHE A 93 -24.43 10.27 10.22
C PHE A 93 -24.42 10.37 11.74
N GLY A 94 -24.17 11.56 12.30
CA GLY A 94 -24.16 11.80 13.74
C GLY A 94 -23.01 11.10 14.47
N LEU A 95 -21.88 10.89 13.80
CA LEU A 95 -20.69 10.22 14.33
C LEU A 95 -19.42 10.83 13.73
N PRO A 96 -18.27 10.78 14.42
CA PRO A 96 -17.07 11.45 13.94
C PRO A 96 -16.40 10.70 12.78
N PHE A 97 -16.05 11.43 11.72
CA PHE A 97 -15.32 10.91 10.56
C PHE A 97 -13.87 11.38 10.52
N ARG A 98 -13.02 10.53 9.94
CA ARG A 98 -11.67 10.88 9.50
C ARG A 98 -11.40 10.27 8.14
N LEU A 99 -10.64 10.98 7.31
CA LEU A 99 -10.05 10.41 6.10
C LEU A 99 -8.58 10.10 6.36
N VAL A 100 -8.08 9.06 5.71
CA VAL A 100 -6.65 8.75 5.66
C VAL A 100 -6.30 8.32 4.24
N ASN A 101 -5.06 8.56 3.83
CA ASN A 101 -4.55 7.94 2.62
C ASN A 101 -4.60 6.40 2.75
N ASP A 102 -4.82 5.69 1.64
CA ASP A 102 -4.88 4.22 1.58
C ASP A 102 -3.64 3.55 2.17
N PHE A 103 -2.45 4.09 1.90
CA PHE A 103 -1.22 3.55 2.43
C PHE A 103 -0.93 3.97 3.87
N ALA A 104 -1.42 5.13 4.31
CA ALA A 104 -1.48 5.45 5.73
C ALA A 104 -2.37 4.45 6.49
N ALA A 105 -3.49 4.01 5.88
CA ALA A 105 -4.30 2.94 6.45
C ALA A 105 -3.51 1.62 6.57
N VAL A 106 -2.74 1.22 5.54
CA VAL A 106 -1.83 0.08 5.65
C VAL A 106 -0.84 0.24 6.81
N GLY A 107 -0.26 1.44 6.98
CA GLY A 107 0.63 1.77 8.10
C GLY A 107 -0.01 1.56 9.47
N TRP A 108 -1.25 2.02 9.66
CA TRP A 108 -2.04 1.70 10.86
C TRP A 108 -2.28 0.19 11.01
N GLY A 109 -2.57 -0.50 9.91
CA GLY A 109 -2.86 -1.92 9.86
C GLY A 109 -1.72 -2.80 10.37
N LEU A 110 -0.47 -2.33 10.28
CA LEU A 110 0.70 -3.04 10.83
C LEU A 110 0.58 -3.35 12.33
N ASN A 111 -0.22 -2.57 13.08
CA ASN A 111 -0.44 -2.82 14.50
C ASN A 111 -1.31 -4.05 14.76
N ALA A 112 -2.18 -4.43 13.81
CA ALA A 112 -3.11 -5.55 13.93
C ALA A 112 -2.55 -6.87 13.39
N LEU A 113 -1.37 -6.85 12.75
CA LEU A 113 -0.78 -8.04 12.13
C LEU A 113 -0.34 -9.06 13.19
N GLN A 114 -0.68 -10.31 12.92
CA GLN A 114 -0.19 -11.48 13.63
C GLN A 114 0.88 -12.20 12.79
N ASP A 115 1.59 -13.17 13.38
CA ASP A 115 2.63 -13.91 12.65
C ASP A 115 2.06 -14.72 11.47
N ALA A 116 0.79 -15.13 11.52
CA ALA A 116 0.12 -15.79 10.40
C ALA A 116 -0.21 -14.85 9.24
N ASP A 117 -0.24 -13.54 9.48
CA ASP A 117 -0.59 -12.52 8.49
C ASP A 117 0.62 -12.08 7.64
N VAL A 118 1.80 -12.69 7.85
CA VAL A 118 3.05 -12.26 7.25
C VAL A 118 3.94 -13.44 6.85
N ALA A 119 4.67 -13.27 5.74
CA ALA A 119 5.74 -14.18 5.32
C ALA A 119 7.12 -13.52 5.50
N PRO A 120 8.13 -14.23 6.04
CA PRO A 120 9.47 -13.66 6.19
C PRO A 120 10.22 -13.61 4.85
N LEU A 121 10.90 -12.49 4.61
CA LEU A 121 12.00 -12.38 3.63
C LEU A 121 13.36 -12.34 4.34
N GLN A 122 13.40 -11.72 5.52
CA GLN A 122 14.57 -11.67 6.38
C GLN A 122 14.16 -11.65 7.84
N SER A 123 14.86 -12.42 8.66
CA SER A 123 14.69 -12.40 10.11
C SER A 123 15.48 -11.24 10.73
N GLY A 124 14.93 -10.62 11.76
CA GLY A 124 15.57 -9.56 12.52
C GLY A 124 14.89 -9.42 13.88
N ILE A 125 15.55 -8.73 14.82
CA ILE A 125 14.97 -8.45 16.14
C ILE A 125 14.43 -7.02 16.11
N PRO A 126 13.10 -6.83 16.05
CA PRO A 126 12.53 -5.50 15.94
C PRO A 126 12.74 -4.69 17.23
N LEU A 127 13.21 -3.46 17.08
CA LEU A 127 13.25 -2.49 18.17
C LEU A 127 11.88 -1.79 18.26
N ALA A 128 11.04 -2.18 19.21
CA ALA A 128 9.63 -1.75 19.26
C ALA A 128 9.41 -0.23 19.27
N SER A 129 10.33 0.55 19.84
CA SER A 129 10.26 2.01 19.89
C SER A 129 10.72 2.71 18.61
N ALA A 130 11.36 1.99 17.68
CA ALA A 130 11.83 2.54 16.43
C ALA A 130 10.70 2.64 15.39
N PRO A 131 10.90 3.40 14.30
CA PRO A 131 9.95 3.45 13.21
C PRO A 131 9.79 2.11 12.48
N ARG A 132 8.59 1.89 11.94
CA ARG A 132 8.29 0.86 10.93
C ARG A 132 8.17 1.51 9.56
N LEU A 133 8.44 0.73 8.52
CA LEU A 133 8.22 1.12 7.13
C LEU A 133 7.26 0.13 6.48
N ALA A 134 6.19 0.62 5.88
CA ALA A 134 5.43 -0.13 4.88
C ALA A 134 5.69 0.45 3.48
N LEU A 135 5.82 -0.42 2.49
CA LEU A 135 5.80 -0.04 1.08
C LEU A 135 5.11 -1.14 0.27
N GLY A 136 4.47 -0.80 -0.85
CA GLY A 136 3.64 -1.79 -1.56
C GLY A 136 3.37 -1.43 -3.00
N ALA A 137 3.79 -2.33 -3.89
CA ALA A 137 3.48 -2.25 -5.30
C ALA A 137 2.07 -2.80 -5.60
N GLY A 138 1.30 -2.02 -6.35
CA GLY A 138 -0.04 -2.34 -6.83
C GLY A 138 -0.29 -1.63 -8.15
N THR A 139 -1.37 -0.86 -8.26
CA THR A 139 -1.56 0.06 -9.41
C THR A 139 -0.49 1.15 -9.43
N GLY A 140 -0.08 1.62 -8.25
CA GLY A 140 1.06 2.51 -8.02
C GLY A 140 2.03 1.92 -7.00
N LEU A 141 2.80 2.78 -6.33
CA LEU A 141 3.66 2.42 -5.21
C LEU A 141 3.32 3.28 -3.99
N GLY A 142 2.68 2.68 -2.99
CA GLY A 142 2.45 3.35 -1.72
C GLY A 142 3.63 3.18 -0.76
N VAL A 143 3.84 4.18 0.09
CA VAL A 143 4.87 4.18 1.14
C VAL A 143 4.28 4.80 2.41
N SER A 144 4.51 4.18 3.56
CA SER A 144 4.10 4.70 4.87
C SER A 144 5.20 4.50 5.90
N LEU A 145 5.71 5.61 6.43
CA LEU A 145 6.61 5.64 7.57
C LEU A 145 5.78 5.73 8.85
N CYS A 146 5.94 4.78 9.77
CA CYS A 146 5.14 4.73 11.00
C CYS A 146 6.02 4.92 12.23
N VAL A 147 5.70 5.89 13.08
CA VAL A 147 6.45 6.21 14.31
C VAL A 147 5.76 5.65 15.54
N ALA A 148 6.52 5.11 16.49
CA ALA A 148 5.98 4.60 17.74
C ALA A 148 5.47 5.77 18.62
N ARG A 149 4.16 5.81 18.86
CA ARG A 149 3.49 6.83 19.68
C ARG A 149 2.24 6.27 20.35
N GLU A 150 2.11 6.51 21.65
CA GLU A 150 0.92 6.12 22.44
C GLU A 150 0.58 4.62 22.33
N GLY A 151 1.63 3.79 22.39
CA GLY A 151 1.52 2.33 22.37
C GLY A 151 1.28 1.70 20.99
N LEU A 152 1.19 2.50 19.92
CA LEU A 152 1.02 2.02 18.53
C LEU A 152 2.05 2.67 17.60
N HIS A 153 2.24 2.12 16.41
CA HIS A 153 2.91 2.78 15.31
C HIS A 153 1.91 3.59 14.50
N GLN A 154 2.06 4.91 14.50
CA GLN A 154 1.19 5.85 13.78
C GLN A 154 1.85 6.26 12.46
N PRO A 155 1.16 6.16 11.31
CA PRO A 155 1.71 6.54 10.02
C PRO A 155 1.90 8.06 9.91
N LEU A 156 2.92 8.44 9.16
CA LEU A 156 3.14 9.77 8.63
C LEU A 156 2.70 9.77 7.18
N ASP A 157 1.91 10.78 6.79
CA ASP A 157 1.48 10.95 5.41
C ASP A 157 2.70 11.14 4.52
N SER A 158 2.74 10.42 3.40
CA SER A 158 3.88 10.47 2.48
C SER A 158 3.50 10.07 1.07
N GLU A 159 4.22 10.60 0.10
CA GLU A 159 4.13 10.27 -1.32
C GLU A 159 5.44 9.60 -1.79
N GLY A 160 5.96 8.69 -0.96
CA GLY A 160 7.30 8.10 -1.12
C GLY A 160 7.48 7.33 -2.43
N GLY A 161 6.41 6.83 -3.05
CA GLY A 161 6.49 6.18 -4.37
C GLY A 161 6.86 7.12 -5.52
N HIS A 162 6.75 8.44 -5.30
CA HIS A 162 7.08 9.43 -6.29
C HIS A 162 8.52 9.95 -6.20
N ILE A 163 9.36 9.44 -5.29
CA ILE A 163 10.80 9.78 -5.27
C ILE A 163 11.51 9.31 -6.55
N GLY A 164 12.67 9.92 -6.86
CA GLY A 164 13.42 9.57 -8.08
C GLY A 164 14.04 8.19 -8.02
N PHE A 165 14.07 7.49 -9.15
CA PHE A 165 14.81 6.23 -9.29
C PHE A 165 16.34 6.49 -9.29
N ALA A 166 17.07 5.76 -8.45
CA ALA A 166 18.52 5.82 -8.34
C ALA A 166 19.14 4.48 -8.84
N PRO A 167 19.61 4.41 -10.09
CA PRO A 167 20.19 3.19 -10.64
C PRO A 167 21.50 2.83 -9.94
N THR A 168 21.76 1.54 -9.76
CA THR A 168 22.95 1.04 -9.04
C THR A 168 23.97 0.33 -9.93
N ASP A 169 23.63 0.06 -11.19
CA ASP A 169 24.48 -0.66 -12.14
C ASP A 169 24.21 -0.21 -13.58
N ALA A 170 25.09 -0.65 -14.50
CA ALA A 170 25.02 -0.25 -15.90
C ALA A 170 23.74 -0.72 -16.62
N GLU A 171 23.09 -1.79 -16.14
CA GLU A 171 21.80 -2.24 -16.69
C GLU A 171 20.69 -1.26 -16.28
N GLN A 172 20.67 -0.86 -15.03
CA GLN A 172 19.73 0.12 -14.50
C GLN A 172 19.96 1.52 -15.06
N ASP A 173 21.20 1.89 -15.40
CA ASP A 173 21.49 3.12 -16.14
C ASP A 173 20.81 3.14 -17.51
N ARG A 174 20.88 2.02 -18.25
CA ARG A 174 20.17 1.86 -19.53
C ARG A 174 18.66 1.85 -19.35
N LEU A 175 18.15 1.20 -18.31
CA LEU A 175 16.73 1.23 -17.96
C LEU A 175 16.27 2.67 -17.66
N LEU A 176 17.05 3.43 -16.89
CA LEU A 176 16.74 4.83 -16.60
C LEU A 176 16.70 5.65 -17.88
N ALA A 177 17.68 5.49 -18.78
CA ALA A 177 17.69 6.16 -20.08
C ALA A 177 16.43 5.79 -20.90
N PHE A 178 16.09 4.51 -20.96
CA PHE A 178 14.90 4.00 -21.64
C PHE A 178 13.61 4.65 -21.10
N LEU A 179 13.41 4.68 -19.78
CA LEU A 179 12.20 5.26 -19.18
C LEU A 179 12.15 6.79 -19.29
N ARG A 180 13.31 7.46 -19.36
CA ARG A 180 13.38 8.91 -19.55
C ARG A 180 12.89 9.35 -20.93
N GLU A 181 13.05 8.52 -21.97
CA GLU A 181 12.50 8.80 -23.30
C GLU A 181 10.98 9.00 -23.26
N GLU A 182 10.26 8.27 -22.39
CA GLU A 182 8.80 8.35 -22.28
C GLU A 182 8.31 9.37 -21.22
N HIS A 183 8.98 9.44 -20.07
CA HIS A 183 8.45 10.17 -18.90
C HIS A 183 9.23 11.43 -18.52
N GLY A 184 10.45 11.61 -19.04
CA GLY A 184 11.38 12.66 -18.58
C GLY A 184 11.89 12.40 -17.16
N ARG A 185 11.04 12.58 -16.14
CA ARG A 185 11.36 12.21 -14.75
C ARG A 185 10.87 10.79 -14.45
N VAL A 186 11.76 9.95 -13.95
CA VAL A 186 11.46 8.55 -13.59
C VAL A 186 11.36 8.44 -12.07
N SER A 187 10.13 8.28 -11.56
CA SER A 187 9.91 7.93 -10.15
C SER A 187 10.03 6.43 -9.94
N VAL A 188 10.27 6.00 -8.69
CA VAL A 188 10.32 4.57 -8.34
C VAL A 188 9.01 3.84 -8.65
N GLU A 189 7.84 4.50 -8.54
CA GLU A 189 6.54 3.95 -8.96
C GLU A 189 6.50 3.53 -10.44
N ARG A 190 7.23 4.21 -11.34
CA ARG A 190 7.28 3.84 -12.77
C ARG A 190 7.93 2.47 -13.00
N LEU A 191 8.61 1.94 -12.00
CA LEU A 191 9.23 0.60 -12.00
C LEU A 191 8.48 -0.36 -11.08
N LEU A 192 8.05 0.11 -9.92
CA LEU A 192 7.50 -0.69 -8.82
C LEU A 192 5.97 -0.60 -8.75
N SER A 193 5.32 -0.98 -9.84
CA SER A 193 3.86 -1.04 -9.96
C SER A 193 3.49 -2.05 -11.04
N GLY A 194 2.19 -2.34 -11.20
CA GLY A 194 1.68 -3.14 -12.32
C GLY A 194 2.12 -2.58 -13.67
N PRO A 195 1.90 -1.28 -13.97
CA PRO A 195 2.48 -0.63 -15.13
C PRO A 195 4.01 -0.73 -15.19
N GLY A 196 4.70 -0.66 -14.04
CA GLY A 196 6.15 -0.83 -13.96
C GLY A 196 6.64 -2.21 -14.41
N VAL A 197 5.91 -3.29 -14.09
CA VAL A 197 6.22 -4.64 -14.62
C VAL A 197 6.18 -4.66 -16.14
N VAL A 198 5.20 -3.99 -16.75
CA VAL A 198 5.08 -3.86 -18.21
C VAL A 198 6.28 -3.07 -18.77
N SER A 199 6.64 -1.95 -18.14
CA SER A 199 7.79 -1.14 -18.54
C SER A 199 9.12 -1.91 -18.48
N LEU A 200 9.33 -2.69 -17.43
CA LEU A 200 10.53 -3.55 -17.29
C LEU A 200 10.56 -4.64 -18.36
N TYR A 201 9.42 -5.23 -18.70
CA TYR A 201 9.33 -6.21 -19.78
C TYR A 201 9.61 -5.60 -21.15
N ARG A 202 9.07 -4.41 -21.44
CA ARG A 202 9.38 -3.65 -22.67
C ARG A 202 10.88 -3.35 -22.79
N PHE A 203 11.51 -2.94 -21.69
CA PHE A 203 12.97 -2.77 -21.63
C PHE A 203 13.71 -4.06 -21.99
N ARG A 204 13.30 -5.22 -21.44
CA ARG A 204 13.91 -6.53 -21.75
C ARG A 204 13.72 -6.94 -23.21
N LEU A 205 12.56 -6.69 -23.80
CA LEU A 205 12.33 -6.90 -25.23
C LEU A 205 13.28 -6.03 -26.09
N ARG A 206 13.47 -4.76 -25.74
CA ARG A 206 14.40 -3.86 -26.45
C ARG A 206 15.85 -4.33 -26.35
N GLU A 207 16.32 -4.71 -25.16
CA GLU A 207 17.70 -5.21 -24.95
C GLU A 207 17.96 -6.52 -25.72
N SER A 208 16.94 -7.37 -25.88
CA SER A 208 17.02 -8.61 -26.66
C SER A 208 16.76 -8.45 -28.16
N GLY A 209 16.45 -7.24 -28.63
CA GLY A 209 16.12 -6.95 -30.03
C GLY A 209 14.76 -7.51 -30.47
N ARG A 210 13.88 -7.90 -29.55
CA ARG A 210 12.51 -8.36 -29.85
C ARG A 210 11.58 -7.16 -30.03
N ARG A 211 10.63 -7.26 -30.96
CA ARG A 211 9.66 -6.19 -31.23
C ARG A 211 8.45 -6.29 -30.30
N GLU A 212 7.94 -5.13 -29.86
CA GLU A 212 6.72 -5.03 -29.05
C GLU A 212 5.44 -5.36 -29.85
N ALA A 213 5.40 -4.97 -31.14
CA ALA A 213 4.20 -4.98 -31.96
C ALA A 213 3.54 -6.36 -32.15
N ASP A 214 4.30 -7.44 -31.96
CA ASP A 214 3.85 -8.83 -32.15
C ASP A 214 3.82 -9.61 -30.82
N ASN A 215 3.90 -8.93 -29.67
CA ASN A 215 4.02 -9.61 -28.37
C ASN A 215 2.66 -9.84 -27.71
N GLU A 216 2.23 -11.11 -27.67
CA GLU A 216 0.93 -11.52 -27.10
C GLU A 216 0.75 -11.08 -25.63
N LEU A 217 1.82 -11.08 -24.83
CA LEU A 217 1.73 -10.65 -23.42
C LEU A 217 1.47 -9.15 -23.27
N LEU A 218 1.95 -8.32 -24.20
CA LEU A 218 1.66 -6.87 -24.21
C LEU A 218 0.25 -6.55 -24.73
N ALA A 219 -0.31 -7.41 -25.56
CA ALA A 219 -1.67 -7.25 -26.10
C ALA A 219 -2.76 -7.65 -25.08
N ASP A 220 -2.41 -8.35 -23.99
CA ASP A 220 -3.35 -8.76 -22.95
C ASP A 220 -3.90 -7.54 -22.18
N PRO A 221 -5.23 -7.41 -21.99
CA PRO A 221 -5.83 -6.32 -21.19
C PRO A 221 -5.30 -6.24 -19.75
N GLN A 222 -4.75 -7.34 -19.22
CA GLN A 222 -4.07 -7.45 -17.93
C GLN A 222 -2.58 -7.79 -18.11
N ALA A 223 -1.91 -7.13 -19.06
CA ALA A 223 -0.51 -7.36 -19.42
C ALA A 223 0.43 -7.57 -18.21
N ALA A 224 0.35 -6.75 -17.16
CA ALA A 224 1.18 -6.91 -15.97
C ALA A 224 1.02 -8.30 -15.30
N SER A 225 -0.22 -8.80 -15.21
CA SER A 225 -0.53 -10.12 -14.66
C SER A 225 -0.08 -11.24 -15.61
N ALA A 226 -0.32 -11.08 -16.92
CA ALA A 226 0.10 -12.05 -17.93
C ALA A 226 1.64 -12.21 -17.96
N ILE A 227 2.38 -11.10 -17.93
CA ILE A 227 3.84 -11.06 -17.84
C ILE A 227 4.31 -11.70 -16.53
N SER A 228 3.69 -11.35 -15.40
CA SER A 228 4.06 -11.92 -14.10
C SER A 228 3.90 -13.45 -14.09
N ARG A 229 2.78 -13.96 -14.61
CA ARG A 229 2.52 -15.40 -14.72
C ARG A 229 3.53 -16.09 -15.65
N ALA A 230 3.81 -15.52 -16.81
CA ALA A 230 4.78 -16.07 -17.76
C ALA A 230 6.21 -16.08 -17.19
N GLY A 231 6.59 -15.03 -16.48
CA GLY A 231 7.90 -14.93 -15.83
C GLY A 231 8.07 -15.90 -14.67
N LEU A 232 7.05 -16.07 -13.82
CA LEU A 232 7.07 -17.04 -12.71
C LEU A 232 7.07 -18.49 -13.19
N ALA A 233 6.37 -18.78 -14.30
CA ALA A 233 6.38 -20.09 -14.93
C ALA A 233 7.65 -20.36 -15.78
N GLU A 234 8.55 -19.37 -15.87
CA GLU A 234 9.71 -19.36 -16.77
C GLU A 234 9.38 -19.67 -18.24
N SER A 235 8.15 -19.40 -18.67
CA SER A 235 7.67 -19.70 -20.03
C SER A 235 7.99 -18.58 -21.04
N ASP A 236 8.32 -17.37 -20.56
CA ASP A 236 8.95 -16.32 -21.36
C ASP A 236 10.21 -15.80 -20.64
N ARG A 237 11.35 -15.86 -21.33
CA ARG A 237 12.66 -15.47 -20.78
C ARG A 237 12.71 -13.99 -20.39
N GLU A 238 12.16 -13.10 -21.21
CA GLU A 238 12.24 -11.66 -20.97
C GLU A 238 11.29 -11.25 -19.83
N ALA A 239 10.15 -11.93 -19.70
CA ALA A 239 9.27 -11.78 -18.55
C ALA A 239 9.96 -12.22 -17.24
N ALA A 240 10.63 -13.38 -17.24
CA ALA A 240 11.38 -13.83 -16.07
C ALA A 240 12.51 -12.86 -15.69
N GLN A 241 13.25 -12.33 -16.67
CA GLN A 241 14.29 -11.32 -16.43
C GLN A 241 13.73 -9.98 -15.95
N ALA A 242 12.56 -9.56 -16.44
CA ALA A 242 11.87 -8.36 -15.97
C ALA A 242 11.47 -8.50 -14.50
N LEU A 243 10.94 -9.65 -14.09
CA LEU A 243 10.57 -9.91 -12.70
C LEU A 243 11.78 -9.97 -11.76
N ARG A 244 12.90 -10.58 -12.19
CA ARG A 244 14.14 -10.56 -11.39
C ARG A 244 14.65 -9.14 -11.18
N LEU A 245 14.62 -8.31 -12.23
CA LEU A 245 14.97 -6.89 -12.13
C LEU A 245 14.00 -6.11 -11.23
N PHE A 246 12.69 -6.38 -11.34
CA PHE A 246 11.68 -5.83 -10.44
C PHE A 246 11.99 -6.15 -8.99
N ALA A 247 12.24 -7.43 -8.66
CA ALA A 247 12.52 -7.86 -7.29
C ALA A 247 13.78 -7.17 -6.72
N ARG A 248 14.84 -7.09 -7.52
CA ARG A 248 16.09 -6.41 -7.13
C ARG A 248 15.89 -4.92 -6.87
N ILE A 249 15.23 -4.20 -7.80
CA ILE A 249 14.93 -2.77 -7.64
C ILE A 249 14.00 -2.55 -6.44
N TYR A 250 13.04 -3.44 -6.22
CA TYR A 250 12.14 -3.34 -5.07
C TYR A 250 12.90 -3.45 -3.75
N GLY A 251 13.86 -4.37 -3.68
CA GLY A 251 14.80 -4.48 -2.56
C GLY A 251 15.61 -3.21 -2.35
N GLN A 252 16.18 -2.66 -3.42
CA GLN A 252 16.98 -1.43 -3.35
C GLN A 252 16.19 -0.25 -2.79
N VAL A 253 14.99 -0.02 -3.33
CA VAL A 253 14.12 1.08 -2.88
C VAL A 253 13.65 0.84 -1.44
N ALA A 254 13.29 -0.39 -1.07
CA ALA A 254 12.96 -0.74 0.31
C ALA A 254 14.12 -0.44 1.26
N GLY A 255 15.36 -0.74 0.83
CA GLY A 255 16.56 -0.48 1.63
C GLY A 255 16.87 1.00 1.80
N ASP A 256 16.70 1.81 0.74
CA ASP A 256 16.89 3.26 0.81
C ASP A 256 15.90 3.90 1.77
N LEU A 257 14.63 3.51 1.67
CA LEU A 257 13.57 3.98 2.55
C LEU A 257 13.79 3.51 3.99
N ALA A 258 14.28 2.28 4.19
CA ALA A 258 14.59 1.77 5.52
C ALA A 258 15.73 2.55 6.20
N LEU A 259 16.77 2.93 5.44
CA LEU A 259 17.84 3.82 5.93
C LEU A 259 17.31 5.20 6.29
N LEU A 260 16.53 5.81 5.40
CA LEU A 260 15.90 7.12 5.62
C LEU A 260 15.05 7.11 6.89
N ALA A 261 14.26 6.06 7.07
CA ALA A 261 13.33 5.89 8.18
C ALA A 261 13.99 5.43 9.48
N ARG A 262 15.22 4.88 9.43
CA ARG A 262 15.79 4.08 10.53
C ARG A 262 14.79 3.01 11.00
N ALA A 263 14.26 2.23 10.05
CA ALA A 263 13.11 1.32 10.25
C ALA A 263 13.44 0.05 11.07
N GLU A 264 14.03 0.22 12.26
CA GLU A 264 14.50 -0.87 13.13
C GLU A 264 13.35 -1.65 13.80
N ALA A 265 12.11 -1.15 13.74
CA ALA A 265 10.94 -1.94 14.14
C ALA A 265 10.41 -2.85 13.03
N GLY A 266 10.94 -2.73 11.80
CA GLY A 266 10.66 -3.63 10.69
C GLY A 266 10.25 -2.93 9.39
N VAL A 267 10.47 -3.63 8.28
CA VAL A 267 10.08 -3.27 6.92
C VAL A 267 9.04 -4.28 6.43
N TYR A 268 7.93 -3.77 5.91
CA TYR A 268 6.77 -4.58 5.52
C TYR A 268 6.40 -4.28 4.07
N LEU A 269 6.41 -5.32 3.23
CA LEU A 269 5.94 -5.25 1.85
C LEU A 269 4.44 -5.53 1.80
N ALA A 270 3.65 -4.53 1.48
CA ALA A 270 2.21 -4.63 1.28
C ALA A 270 1.85 -4.61 -0.22
N GLY A 271 0.57 -4.43 -0.50
CA GLY A 271 0.04 -4.32 -1.86
C GLY A 271 -0.21 -5.68 -2.53
N GLY A 272 -0.88 -5.66 -3.67
CA GLY A 272 -1.33 -6.87 -4.35
C GLY A 272 -0.22 -7.67 -5.04
N ILE A 273 0.91 -7.02 -5.39
CA ILE A 273 1.99 -7.66 -6.16
C ILE A 273 2.90 -8.51 -5.26
N ALA A 274 3.27 -8.02 -4.08
CA ALA A 274 4.26 -8.71 -3.23
C ALA A 274 3.83 -10.13 -2.82
N PRO A 275 2.58 -10.40 -2.39
CA PRO A 275 2.12 -11.76 -2.09
C PRO A 275 2.13 -12.69 -3.32
N GLN A 276 1.80 -12.16 -4.50
CA GLN A 276 1.79 -12.93 -5.75
C GLN A 276 3.21 -13.31 -6.20
N LEU A 277 4.19 -12.46 -5.90
CA LEU A 277 5.60 -12.67 -6.20
C LEU A 277 6.38 -13.27 -5.01
N LEU A 278 5.72 -13.78 -3.98
CA LEU A 278 6.38 -14.18 -2.72
C LEU A 278 7.57 -15.12 -2.95
N THR A 279 7.39 -16.19 -3.73
CA THR A 279 8.47 -17.16 -4.03
C THR A 279 9.66 -16.50 -4.73
N LEU A 280 9.41 -15.54 -5.63
CA LEU A 280 10.46 -14.80 -6.32
C LEU A 280 11.20 -13.86 -5.36
N LEU A 281 10.47 -13.16 -4.48
CA LEU A 281 11.06 -12.27 -3.47
C LEU A 281 11.91 -13.05 -2.46
N GLN A 282 11.50 -14.28 -2.13
CA GLN A 282 12.29 -15.20 -1.32
C GLN A 282 13.48 -15.82 -2.06
N GLY A 283 13.53 -15.71 -3.40
CA GLY A 283 14.61 -16.23 -4.24
C GLY A 283 15.94 -15.45 -4.17
N GLY A 284 16.04 -14.43 -3.31
CA GLY A 284 17.29 -13.75 -2.98
C GLY A 284 17.53 -12.41 -3.71
N GLU A 285 16.97 -12.21 -4.89
CA GLU A 285 17.15 -10.96 -5.67
C GLU A 285 16.70 -9.71 -4.89
N PHE A 286 15.56 -9.82 -4.19
CA PHE A 286 15.06 -8.73 -3.35
C PHE A 286 16.03 -8.42 -2.20
N ILE A 287 16.46 -9.43 -1.44
CA ILE A 287 17.34 -9.21 -0.28
C ILE A 287 18.72 -8.71 -0.73
N ALA A 288 19.25 -9.21 -1.85
CA ALA A 288 20.48 -8.69 -2.44
C ALA A 288 20.37 -7.18 -2.76
N GLY A 289 19.26 -6.75 -3.35
CA GLY A 289 18.97 -5.33 -3.57
C GLY A 289 18.85 -4.54 -2.27
N PHE A 290 18.17 -5.10 -1.26
CA PHE A 290 17.97 -4.49 0.06
C PHE A 290 19.29 -4.27 0.80
N HIS A 291 20.21 -5.23 0.74
CA HIS A 291 21.53 -5.17 1.40
C HIS A 291 22.55 -4.30 0.70
N ALA A 292 22.33 -3.93 -0.57
CA ALA A 292 23.26 -3.19 -1.40
C ALA A 292 23.39 -1.71 -0.98
N LYS A 293 23.85 -1.46 0.26
CA LYS A 293 23.96 -0.15 0.92
C LYS A 293 25.39 0.16 1.40
N GLY A 294 26.38 -0.44 0.75
CA GLY A 294 27.80 -0.23 1.02
C GLY A 294 28.13 -0.49 2.49
N ARG A 295 28.73 0.49 3.18
CA ARG A 295 29.10 0.39 4.60
C ARG A 295 27.93 0.17 5.57
N PHE A 296 26.69 0.30 5.11
CA PHE A 296 25.49 0.01 5.93
C PHE A 296 24.96 -1.41 5.74
N SER A 297 25.58 -2.25 4.90
CA SER A 297 25.10 -3.62 4.62
C SER A 297 24.88 -4.44 5.90
N ASP A 298 25.85 -4.45 6.82
CA ASP A 298 25.74 -5.12 8.13
C ASP A 298 24.59 -4.61 9.02
N TRP A 299 24.16 -3.36 8.83
CA TRP A 299 22.98 -2.81 9.52
C TRP A 299 21.70 -3.28 8.83
N MET A 300 21.68 -3.30 7.49
CA MET A 300 20.54 -3.80 6.71
C MET A 300 20.23 -5.27 7.03
N GLU A 301 21.24 -6.12 7.22
CA GLU A 301 21.08 -7.55 7.57
C GLU A 301 20.36 -7.80 8.90
N ARG A 302 20.33 -6.82 9.80
CA ARG A 302 19.70 -6.94 11.12
C ARG A 302 18.21 -6.58 11.10
N LEU A 303 17.75 -5.91 10.05
CA LEU A 303 16.38 -5.44 9.95
C LEU A 303 15.43 -6.60 9.72
N LEU A 304 14.25 -6.52 10.32
CA LEU A 304 13.16 -7.44 10.01
C LEU A 304 12.55 -7.05 8.67
N VAL A 305 12.40 -8.00 7.74
CA VAL A 305 11.71 -7.76 6.46
C VAL A 305 10.65 -8.83 6.20
N ARG A 306 9.41 -8.41 6.00
CA ARG A 306 8.25 -9.31 5.84
C ARG A 306 7.35 -8.88 4.68
N VAL A 307 6.68 -9.84 4.05
CA VAL A 307 5.55 -9.60 3.13
C VAL A 307 4.26 -9.74 3.93
N ILE A 308 3.33 -8.80 3.76
CA ILE A 308 2.00 -8.86 4.37
C ILE A 308 1.11 -9.76 3.49
N LEU A 309 0.52 -10.78 4.10
CA LEU A 309 -0.39 -11.74 3.45
C LEU A 309 -1.86 -11.40 3.69
N ASP A 310 -2.17 -10.64 4.74
CA ASP A 310 -3.53 -10.24 5.07
C ASP A 310 -4.10 -9.24 4.04
N PRO A 311 -5.11 -9.64 3.23
CA PRO A 311 -5.71 -8.76 2.23
C PRO A 311 -6.51 -7.60 2.83
N ASP A 312 -6.75 -7.62 4.15
CA ASP A 312 -7.60 -6.67 4.85
C ASP A 312 -6.78 -5.68 5.69
N VAL A 313 -5.45 -5.69 5.58
CA VAL A 313 -4.56 -4.83 6.38
C VAL A 313 -4.93 -3.35 6.31
N GLY A 314 -5.26 -2.84 5.11
CA GLY A 314 -5.70 -1.44 4.94
C GLY A 314 -7.02 -1.15 5.63
N LEU A 315 -7.98 -2.08 5.54
CA LEU A 315 -9.30 -1.96 6.16
C LEU A 315 -9.23 -2.05 7.69
N LYS A 316 -8.42 -2.99 8.23
CA LYS A 316 -8.11 -3.08 9.66
C LYS A 316 -7.41 -1.84 10.17
N GLY A 317 -6.50 -1.28 9.36
CA GLY A 317 -5.82 -0.03 9.67
C GLY A 317 -6.74 1.18 9.69
N ALA A 318 -7.69 1.28 8.76
CA ALA A 318 -8.74 2.29 8.83
C ALA A 318 -9.58 2.15 10.11
N ALA A 319 -9.92 0.93 10.53
CA ALA A 319 -10.61 0.71 11.81
C ALA A 319 -9.80 1.22 13.01
N LEU A 320 -8.48 0.94 13.05
CA LEU A 320 -7.60 1.47 14.09
C LEU A 320 -7.51 2.99 14.06
N ALA A 321 -7.42 3.59 12.87
CA ALA A 321 -7.42 5.05 12.72
C ALA A 321 -8.74 5.67 13.22
N ALA A 322 -9.89 5.04 12.94
CA ALA A 322 -11.20 5.46 13.45
C ALA A 322 -11.23 5.49 14.98
N SER A 323 -10.65 4.48 15.64
CA SER A 323 -10.61 4.41 17.10
C SER A 323 -9.89 5.58 17.76
N ARG A 324 -8.95 6.21 17.04
CA ARG A 324 -8.19 7.37 17.52
C ARG A 324 -8.93 8.69 17.39
N VAL A 325 -9.92 8.77 16.50
CA VAL A 325 -10.75 9.99 16.32
C VAL A 325 -11.48 10.33 17.62
N VAL A 326 -12.01 9.31 18.32
CA VAL A 326 -12.71 9.50 19.60
C VAL A 326 -11.74 9.83 20.72
N ALA A 327 -10.55 9.24 20.74
CA ALA A 327 -9.53 9.55 21.73
C ALA A 327 -8.99 10.99 21.64
N SER A 328 -8.99 11.59 20.44
CA SER A 328 -8.58 12.99 20.22
C SER A 328 -9.63 14.05 20.59
N GLY A 329 -10.79 13.65 21.11
CA GLY A 329 -11.80 14.59 21.60
C GLY A 329 -12.59 15.26 20.47
N TYR A 330 -13.46 14.51 19.82
CA TYR A 330 -14.55 15.09 19.04
C TYR A 330 -15.50 15.82 20.01
N GLY A 331 -15.36 17.16 20.11
CA GLY A 331 -16.17 18.01 21.01
C GLY A 331 -15.41 18.86 22.04
N ALA A 332 -14.07 18.90 22.04
CA ALA A 332 -13.31 19.75 22.97
C ALA A 332 -13.17 21.24 22.54
N LYS A 333 -13.97 21.69 21.56
CA LYS A 333 -14.10 23.11 21.19
C LYS A 333 -15.58 23.48 21.16
N ASP A 334 -16.07 23.97 22.29
CA ASP A 334 -17.14 25.00 22.44
C ASP A 334 -17.58 25.14 23.91
N ARG A 335 -16.61 25.20 24.84
CA ARG A 335 -16.80 25.68 26.21
C ARG A 335 -15.55 26.43 26.69
N ALA A 336 -15.36 27.63 26.16
CA ALA A 336 -14.61 28.70 26.80
C ALA A 336 -15.26 30.02 26.38
#